data_AF-A0A0A0JB64-F1
#
_entry.id   AF-A0A0A0JB64-F1
#
_cell.length_a   1.000
_cell.length_b   1.000
_cell.length_c   1.000
_cell.angle_alpha   90.00
_cell.angle_beta   90.00
_cell.angle_gamma   90.00
#
_symmetry.space_group_name_H-M   'P 1'
#
loop_
_entity.id
_entity.type
_entity.pdbx_description
1 polymer ?
#
loop_
_entity_poly.entity_id
_entity_poly.type
_entity_poly.pdbx_seq_one_letter_code
_entity_poly.pdbx_strand_id
1 'polypeptide(L)'
;MTAAEASFLLGPVGALLVVPTAMATLVLARPSRRAAWGGAALAAVVAACWLAYWVNWGWVFDYADALQPVPASLEVRQTRLSVATAVGTVGLALAAGITLARTRASAR
;
A
#
# COMPACT_ATOMS: atom_id res chain seq x y z
N MET A 1 1.30 1.76 -20.39
CA MET A 1 1.26 2.07 -18.94
C MET A 1 2.67 2.43 -18.48
N THR A 2 2.86 3.62 -17.94
CA THR A 2 4.16 4.10 -17.43
C THR A 2 4.43 3.57 -16.01
N ALA A 3 5.69 3.59 -15.56
CA ALA A 3 6.04 3.18 -14.19
C ALA A 3 5.36 4.05 -13.12
N ALA A 4 5.15 5.35 -13.43
CA ALA A 4 4.42 6.27 -12.58
C ALA A 4 2.94 5.86 -12.44
N GLU A 5 2.27 5.58 -13.56
CA GLU A 5 0.88 5.10 -13.58
C GLU A 5 0.73 3.77 -12.82
N ALA A 6 1.65 2.83 -13.04
CA ALA A 6 1.65 1.55 -12.34
C ALA A 6 1.79 1.74 -10.82
N SER A 7 2.71 2.61 -10.39
CA SER A 7 2.92 2.90 -8.96
C SER A 7 1.71 3.58 -8.32
N PHE A 8 1.02 4.46 -9.06
CA PHE A 8 -0.18 5.14 -8.58
C PHE A 8 -1.36 4.17 -8.44
N LEU A 9 -1.56 3.32 -9.45
CA LEU A 9 -2.63 2.33 -9.47
C LEU A 9 -2.42 1.23 -8.43
N LEU A 10 -1.19 0.72 -8.28
CA LEU A 10 -0.88 -0.35 -7.31
C LEU A 10 -0.65 0.19 -5.89
N GLY A 11 -0.26 1.47 -5.77
CA GLY A 11 0.00 2.14 -4.51
C GLY A 11 -1.27 2.77 -3.94
N PRO A 12 -1.44 4.10 -4.00
CA PRO A 12 -2.54 4.80 -3.34
C PRO A 12 -3.93 4.28 -3.70
N VAL A 13 -4.20 4.00 -4.97
CA VAL A 13 -5.53 3.56 -5.42
C VAL A 13 -5.75 2.08 -5.07
N GLY A 14 -4.81 1.22 -5.43
CA GLY A 14 -4.88 -0.23 -5.22
C GLY A 14 -4.93 -0.60 -3.74
N ALA A 15 -4.26 0.16 -2.87
CA ALA A 15 -4.29 -0.04 -1.43
C ALA A 15 -5.71 -0.01 -0.85
N LEU A 16 -6.63 0.77 -1.42
CA LEU A 16 -8.01 0.89 -0.94
C LEU A 16 -8.76 -0.44 -0.93
N LEU A 17 -8.48 -1.32 -1.90
CA LEU A 17 -9.14 -2.63 -2.01
C LEU A 17 -8.24 -3.77 -1.56
N VAL A 18 -6.95 -3.71 -1.92
CA VAL A 18 -6.01 -4.81 -1.66
C VAL A 18 -5.70 -4.92 -0.18
N VAL A 19 -5.51 -3.82 0.56
CA VAL A 19 -5.18 -3.89 1.99
C VAL A 19 -6.32 -4.50 2.81
N PRO A 20 -7.59 -4.05 2.69
CA PRO A 20 -8.70 -4.69 3.40
C PRO A 20 -8.88 -6.16 3.02
N THR A 21 -8.78 -6.49 1.73
CA THR A 21 -8.95 -7.87 1.25
C THR A 21 -7.84 -8.78 1.76
N ALA A 22 -6.59 -8.32 1.74
CA ALA A 22 -5.45 -9.08 2.24
C ALA A 22 -5.55 -9.27 3.76
N MET A 23 -5.94 -8.24 4.51
CA MET A 23 -6.15 -8.34 5.96
C MET A 23 -7.30 -9.29 6.31
N ALA A 24 -8.44 -9.21 5.60
CA ALA A 24 -9.55 -10.15 5.78
C ALA A 24 -9.11 -11.59 5.51
N THR A 25 -8.35 -11.81 4.43
CA THR A 25 -7.80 -13.13 4.10
C THR A 25 -6.87 -13.64 5.21
N LEU A 26 -5.98 -12.79 5.71
CA LEU A 26 -5.09 -13.14 6.82
C LEU A 26 -5.88 -13.46 8.09
N VAL A 27 -6.95 -12.74 8.42
CA VAL A 27 -7.78 -13.05 9.60
C VAL A 27 -8.51 -14.39 9.42
N LEU A 28 -9.14 -14.60 8.26
CA LEU A 28 -9.92 -15.81 7.97
C LEU A 28 -9.06 -17.07 7.87
N ALA A 29 -7.81 -16.94 7.42
CA ALA A 29 -6.87 -18.06 7.31
C ALA A 29 -6.34 -18.55 8.67
N ARG A 30 -6.66 -17.87 9.79
CA ARG A 30 -6.16 -18.20 11.16
C ARG A 30 -4.65 -18.52 11.21
N PRO A 31 -3.78 -17.60 10.72
CA PRO A 31 -2.34 -17.82 10.62
C PRO A 31 -1.68 -17.97 11.99
N SER A 32 -0.44 -18.46 11.99
CA SER A 32 0.42 -18.37 13.17
C SER A 32 0.54 -16.92 13.66
N ARG A 33 0.71 -16.75 14.97
CA ARG A 33 0.83 -15.42 15.61
C ARG A 33 1.89 -14.54 14.94
N ARG A 34 3.00 -15.12 14.46
CA ARG A 34 4.07 -14.41 13.74
C ARG A 34 3.60 -13.82 12.40
N ALA A 35 2.84 -14.59 11.63
CA ALA A 35 2.30 -14.12 10.34
C ALA A 35 1.21 -13.07 10.53
N ALA A 36 0.39 -13.17 11.59
CA ALA A 36 -0.57 -12.13 11.95
C ALA A 36 0.11 -10.79 12.29
N TRP A 37 1.13 -10.81 13.17
CA TRP A 37 1.89 -9.60 13.51
C TRP A 37 2.65 -9.02 12.32
N GLY A 38 3.26 -9.87 11.49
CA GLY A 38 3.93 -9.43 10.26
C GLY A 38 2.98 -8.75 9.28
N GLY A 39 1.79 -9.33 9.06
CA GLY A 39 0.74 -8.74 8.23
C GLY A 39 0.23 -7.40 8.79
N ALA A 40 -0.01 -7.33 10.10
CA ALA A 40 -0.45 -6.10 10.76
C ALA A 40 0.61 -4.98 10.68
N ALA A 41 1.89 -5.30 10.88
CA ALA A 41 2.99 -4.34 10.74
C ALA A 41 3.10 -3.82 9.30
N LEU A 42 3.02 -4.71 8.30
CA LEU A 42 3.00 -4.32 6.89
C LEU A 42 1.79 -3.43 6.56
N ALA A 43 0.60 -3.78 7.03
CA ALA A 43 -0.60 -2.98 6.83
C ALA A 43 -0.48 -1.58 7.47
N ALA A 44 0.11 -1.49 8.66
CA ALA A 44 0.36 -0.22 9.33
C ALA A 44 1.35 0.67 8.55
N VAL A 45 2.42 0.09 8.00
CA VAL A 45 3.37 0.82 7.13
C VAL A 45 2.68 1.30 5.86
N VAL A 46 1.89 0.45 5.20
CA VAL A 46 1.13 0.85 4.00
C VAL A 46 0.17 1.98 4.32
N ALA A 47 -0.58 1.88 5.43
CA ALA A 47 -1.51 2.92 5.85
C ALA A 47 -0.81 4.26 6.13
N ALA A 48 0.35 4.24 6.79
CA ALA A 48 1.14 5.44 7.05
C ALA A 48 1.65 6.08 5.76
N CYS A 49 2.20 5.28 4.83
CA CYS A 49 2.65 5.77 3.53
C CYS A 49 1.50 6.30 2.67
N TRP A 50 0.34 5.64 2.72
CA TRP A 50 -0.88 6.03 2.01
C TRP A 50 -1.42 7.36 2.52
N LEU A 51 -1.53 7.54 3.84
CA LEU A 51 -1.95 8.81 4.45
C LEU A 51 -0.99 9.94 4.09
N ALA A 52 0.31 9.69 4.23
CA ALA A 52 1.33 10.68 3.87
C ALA A 52 1.28 11.05 2.37
N TYR A 53 0.95 10.11 1.48
CA TYR A 53 0.77 10.37 0.06
C TYR A 53 -0.35 11.38 -0.18
N TRP A 54 -1.54 11.16 0.40
CA TRP A 54 -2.68 12.05 0.20
C TRP A 54 -2.47 13.44 0.81
N VAL A 55 -1.82 13.53 1.96
CA VAL A 55 -1.43 14.84 2.54
C VAL A 55 -0.49 15.58 1.60
N ASN A 56 0.53 14.91 1.07
CA ASN A 56 1.47 15.52 0.13
C ASN A 56 0.79 15.88 -1.20
N TRP A 57 -0.16 15.07 -1.67
CA TRP A 57 -0.98 15.36 -2.85
C TRP A 57 -1.80 16.64 -2.65
N GLY A 58 -2.39 16.83 -1.47
CA GLY A 58 -3.09 18.07 -1.11
C GLY A 58 -2.19 19.30 -1.23
N TRP A 59 -0.96 19.25 -0.71
CA TRP A 59 -0.03 20.37 -0.86
C TRP A 59 0.32 20.65 -2.32
N VAL A 60 0.59 19.62 -3.12
CA VAL A 60 0.85 19.78 -4.56
C VAL A 60 -0.33 20.42 -5.27
N PHE A 61 -1.55 20.05 -4.89
CA PHE A 61 -2.78 20.65 -5.39
C PHE A 61 -2.88 22.13 -5.00
N ASP A 62 -2.59 22.49 -3.75
CA ASP A 62 -2.60 23.89 -3.28
C ASP A 62 -1.62 24.77 -4.09
N TYR A 63 -0.42 24.26 -4.41
CA TYR A 63 0.54 24.98 -5.27
C TYR A 63 -0.02 25.18 -6.69
N ALA A 64 -0.63 24.15 -7.26
CA ALA A 64 -1.22 24.21 -8.60
C ALA A 64 -2.38 25.21 -8.66
N ASP A 65 -3.27 25.20 -7.66
CA ASP A 65 -4.38 26.14 -7.53
C ASP A 65 -3.92 27.59 -7.34
N ALA A 66 -2.81 27.79 -6.61
CA ALA A 66 -2.19 29.10 -6.45
C ALA A 66 -1.38 29.56 -7.69
N LEU A 67 -1.37 28.78 -8.78
CA LEU A 67 -0.56 29.00 -9.98
C LEU A 67 0.94 29.17 -9.67
N GLN A 68 1.40 28.53 -8.59
CA GLN A 68 2.80 28.52 -8.18
C GLN A 68 3.48 27.25 -8.69
N PRO A 69 4.78 27.32 -9.03
CA PRO A 69 5.53 26.13 -9.38
C PRO A 69 5.61 25.18 -8.17
N VAL A 70 5.28 23.91 -8.39
CA VAL A 70 5.38 22.88 -7.36
C VAL A 70 6.85 22.66 -6.99
N PRO A 71 7.23 22.73 -5.71
CA PRO A 71 8.59 22.42 -5.29
C PRO A 71 8.99 20.98 -5.66
N ALA A 72 10.17 20.82 -6.28
CA ALA A 72 10.70 19.50 -6.66
C ALA A 72 10.81 18.51 -5.47
N SER A 73 10.99 19.02 -4.26
CA SER A 73 10.99 18.19 -3.03
C SER A 73 9.65 17.49 -2.79
N LEU A 74 8.52 18.12 -3.13
CA LEU A 74 7.19 17.53 -3.01
C LEU A 74 6.95 16.46 -4.07
N GLU A 75 7.40 16.67 -5.30
CA GLU A 75 7.29 15.69 -6.39
C GLU A 75 8.10 14.42 -6.11
N VAL A 76 9.34 14.59 -5.64
CA VAL A 76 10.21 13.46 -5.23
C VAL A 76 9.59 12.71 -4.06
N ARG A 77 9.05 13.43 -3.07
CA ARG A 77 8.37 12.81 -1.93
C ARG A 77 7.12 12.05 -2.36
N GLN A 78 6.31 12.62 -3.23
CA GLN A 78 5.11 11.98 -3.77
C GLN A 78 5.45 10.68 -4.50
N THR A 79 6.50 10.70 -5.33
CA THR A 79 6.98 9.51 -6.05
C THR A 79 7.42 8.42 -5.07
N ARG A 80 8.21 8.77 -4.05
CA ARG A 80 8.66 7.81 -3.02
C ARG A 80 7.50 7.20 -2.25
N LEU A 81 6.52 8.01 -1.86
CA LEU A 81 5.33 7.56 -1.14
C LEU A 81 4.45 6.65 -2.00
N SER A 82 4.29 6.98 -3.29
CA SER A 82 3.58 6.14 -4.26
C SER A 82 4.24 4.75 -4.37
N VAL A 83 5.55 4.72 -4.60
CA VAL A 83 6.32 3.47 -4.72
C VAL A 83 6.30 2.67 -3.42
N ALA A 84 6.51 3.31 -2.27
CA ALA A 84 6.47 2.64 -0.97
C ALA A 84 5.11 1.99 -0.69
N THR A 85 4.02 2.72 -1.00
CA THR A 85 2.65 2.19 -0.88
C THR A 85 2.45 1.01 -1.83
N ALA A 86 2.88 1.11 -3.09
CA ALA A 86 2.74 0.03 -4.08
C ALA A 86 3.49 -1.25 -3.65
N VAL A 87 4.74 -1.11 -3.22
CA VAL A 87 5.55 -2.25 -2.75
C VAL A 87 4.92 -2.89 -1.51
N GLY A 88 4.45 -2.09 -0.55
CA GLY A 88 3.80 -2.60 0.64
C GLY A 88 2.47 -3.30 0.33
N THR A 89 1.65 -2.74 -0.57
CA THR A 89 0.40 -3.34 -1.03
C THR A 89 0.64 -4.70 -1.70
N VAL A 90 1.62 -4.78 -2.61
CA VAL A 90 2.00 -6.05 -3.28
C VAL A 90 2.54 -7.05 -2.26
N GLY A 91 3.42 -6.62 -1.35
CA GLY A 91 3.97 -7.47 -0.29
C GLY A 91 2.88 -8.05 0.61
N LEU A 92 1.89 -7.24 0.99
CA LEU A 92 0.76 -7.69 1.81
C LEU A 92 -0.13 -8.69 1.06
N ALA A 93 -0.40 -8.44 -0.22
CA ALA A 93 -1.16 -9.37 -1.07
C ALA A 93 -0.45 -10.73 -1.20
N LEU A 94 0.87 -10.73 -1.43
CA LEU A 94 1.68 -11.94 -1.48
C LEU A 94 1.67 -12.69 -0.14
N ALA A 95 1.82 -11.98 0.99
CA ALA A 95 1.77 -12.58 2.32
C ALA A 95 0.41 -13.25 2.59
N ALA A 96 -0.69 -12.59 2.21
CA ALA A 96 -2.03 -13.16 2.31
C ALA A 96 -2.21 -14.40 1.42
N GLY A 97 -1.76 -14.34 0.16
CA GLY A 97 -1.83 -15.46 -0.78
C GLY A 97 -1.03 -16.68 -0.32
N ILE A 98 0.19 -16.49 0.16
CA ILE A 98 1.05 -17.56 0.70
C ILE A 98 0.40 -18.19 1.94
N THR A 99 -0.16 -17.36 2.82
CA THR A 99 -0.84 -17.83 4.03
C THR A 99 -2.04 -18.70 3.67
N LEU A 100 -2.88 -18.24 2.74
CA LEU A 100 -4.06 -18.98 2.28
C LEU A 100 -3.69 -20.29 1.56
N ALA A 101 -2.62 -20.28 0.75
CA ALA A 101 -2.15 -21.49 0.08
C ALA A 101 -1.66 -22.55 1.07
N ARG A 102 -0.92 -22.13 2.10
CA ARG A 102 -0.43 -23.02 3.16
C ARG A 102 -1.56 -23.63 3.97
N THR A 103 -2.56 -22.85 4.36
CA THR A 103 -3.68 -23.38 5.16
C THR A 103 -4.52 -24.38 4.37
N ARG A 104 -4.73 -24.15 3.06
CA ARG A 104 -5.41 -25.11 2.18
C ARG A 104 -4.62 -26.40 1.98
N ALA A 105 -3.30 -26.34 1.90
CA ALA A 105 -2.46 -27.53 1.75
C ALA A 105 -2.49 -28.40 3.01
N SER A 106 -2.56 -27.81 4.21
CA SER A 106 -2.66 -28.56 5.47
C SER A 106 -4.04 -29.18 5.75
N ALA A 107 -5.07 -28.80 5.00
CA ALA A 107 -6.44 -29.31 5.15
C ALA A 107 -6.76 -30.48 4.20
N ARG A 108 -5.84 -30.84 3.31
CA ARG A 108 -5.93 -32.02 2.41
C ARG A 108 -5.13 -33.16 2.99
#